data_AF-A0A3A1P0F4-F1
#
_entry.id   AF-A0A3A1P0F4-F1
#
_cell.length_a   1.000
_cell.length_b   1.000
_cell.length_c   1.000
_cell.angle_alpha   90.00
_cell.angle_beta   90.00
_cell.angle_gamma   90.00
#
_symmetry.space_group_name_H-M   'P 1'
#
loop_
_entity.id
_entity.type
_entity.pdbx_description
1 polymer ?
#
loop_
_entity_poly.entity_id
_entity_poly.type
_entity_poly.pdbx_seq_one_letter_code
_entity_poly.pdbx_strand_id
1 'polypeptide(L)'
;MMCMHVETMLDRIEHGTFPKPKIAIVPMVQGTCLVLIEAAGFTASTLLTVLGLPLFVFLFLAGWDLALLFAQLGNLADHYASAEEHARIAFSRDLQMGFLVLAGGFTLLRLPTFIRRLCTKLDREMPHD
;
A
#
# COMPACT_ATOMS: atom_id res chain seq x y z
N MET A 1 22.09 -37.57 -48.53
CA MET A 1 22.87 -37.25 -47.31
C MET A 1 22.62 -35.78 -47.00
N MET A 2 22.15 -35.50 -45.77
CA MET A 2 21.42 -34.28 -45.38
C MET A 2 22.19 -32.96 -45.61
N CYS A 3 21.58 -32.02 -46.33
CA CYS A 3 21.93 -30.60 -46.32
C CYS A 3 21.39 -29.97 -45.04
N MET A 4 22.27 -29.52 -44.15
CA MET A 4 21.88 -28.66 -43.03
C MET A 4 21.59 -27.26 -43.56
N HIS A 5 20.30 -26.93 -43.66
CA HIS A 5 19.82 -25.59 -43.92
C HIS A 5 19.95 -24.80 -42.62
N VAL A 6 21.07 -24.08 -42.48
CA VAL A 6 21.30 -23.18 -41.34
C VAL A 6 20.54 -21.89 -41.65
N GLU A 7 19.30 -21.79 -41.18
CA GLU A 7 18.57 -20.52 -41.16
C GLU A 7 19.29 -19.57 -40.20
N THR A 8 20.13 -18.71 -40.77
CA THR A 8 20.83 -17.65 -40.05
C THR A 8 19.82 -16.65 -39.50
N MET A 9 20.00 -16.23 -38.23
CA MET A 9 19.24 -15.17 -37.55
C MET A 9 19.10 -13.85 -38.35
N LEU A 10 19.90 -13.69 -39.40
CA LEU A 10 19.85 -12.57 -40.34
C LEU A 10 18.59 -12.57 -41.22
N ASP A 11 18.08 -13.75 -41.61
CA ASP A 11 16.90 -13.89 -42.47
C ASP A 11 15.60 -13.50 -41.73
N ARG A 12 15.56 -13.76 -40.42
CA ARG A 12 14.48 -13.29 -39.52
C ARG A 12 14.41 -11.77 -39.42
N ILE A 13 15.52 -11.06 -39.62
CA ILE A 13 15.57 -9.59 -39.56
C ILE A 13 15.08 -9.00 -40.89
N GLU A 14 15.35 -9.66 -42.02
CA GLU A 14 14.90 -9.23 -43.35
C GLU A 14 13.38 -9.33 -43.49
N HIS A 15 12.75 -10.32 -42.82
CA HIS A 15 11.29 -10.44 -42.65
C HIS A 15 10.76 -9.70 -41.41
N GLY A 16 11.48 -8.68 -40.92
CA GLY A 16 11.19 -7.93 -39.71
C GLY A 16 9.91 -7.09 -39.75
N THR A 17 8.75 -7.72 -39.85
CA THR A 17 7.51 -7.21 -39.25
C THR A 17 7.66 -7.31 -37.73
N PHE A 18 8.49 -6.43 -37.16
CA PHE A 18 8.39 -6.12 -35.73
C PHE A 18 6.98 -5.57 -35.52
N PRO A 19 6.10 -6.28 -34.77
CA PRO A 19 4.83 -5.70 -34.42
C PRO A 19 5.15 -4.43 -33.62
N LYS A 20 4.84 -3.26 -34.20
CA LYS A 20 4.87 -2.00 -33.45
C LYS A 20 4.02 -2.24 -32.20
N PRO A 21 4.56 -2.13 -30.98
CA PRO A 21 3.73 -2.22 -29.80
C PRO A 21 2.75 -1.06 -29.89
N LYS A 22 1.50 -1.36 -30.28
CA LYS A 22 0.42 -0.39 -30.19
C LYS A 22 0.22 -0.20 -28.69
N ILE A 23 0.83 0.85 -28.14
CA ILE A 23 0.57 1.28 -26.77
C ILE A 23 -0.92 1.62 -26.75
N ALA A 24 -1.71 0.66 -26.30
CA ALA A 24 -3.14 0.83 -26.18
C ALA A 24 -3.34 1.73 -24.94
N ILE A 25 -3.59 3.02 -25.19
CA ILE A 25 -3.74 4.03 -24.15
C ILE A 25 -4.90 3.67 -23.20
N VAL A 26 -5.96 3.07 -23.72
CA VAL A 26 -7.14 2.66 -22.94
C VAL A 26 -6.80 1.63 -21.86
N PRO A 27 -6.19 0.46 -22.14
CA PRO A 27 -5.81 -0.49 -21.10
C PRO A 27 -4.73 0.06 -20.17
N MET A 28 -3.86 0.96 -20.64
CA MET A 28 -2.89 1.64 -19.76
C MET A 28 -3.58 2.54 -18.73
N VAL A 29 -4.60 3.32 -19.14
CA VAL A 29 -5.39 4.17 -18.23
C VAL A 29 -6.21 3.32 -17.27
N GLN A 30 -6.84 2.24 -17.74
CA GLN A 30 -7.60 1.31 -16.90
C GLN A 30 -6.71 0.62 -15.87
N GLY A 31 -5.56 0.09 -16.29
CA GLY A 31 -4.59 -0.53 -15.38
C GLY A 31 -4.06 0.47 -14.34
N THR A 32 -3.77 1.71 -14.74
CA THR A 32 -3.32 2.76 -13.81
C THR A 32 -4.40 3.13 -12.79
N CYS A 33 -5.66 3.25 -13.23
CA CYS A 33 -6.80 3.52 -12.36
C CYS A 33 -7.03 2.40 -11.34
N LEU A 34 -6.97 1.13 -11.79
CA LEU A 34 -7.06 -0.04 -10.93
C LEU A 34 -5.97 -0.02 -9.84
N VAL A 35 -4.72 0.24 -10.23
CA VAL A 35 -3.59 0.33 -9.30
C VAL A 35 -3.82 1.41 -8.27
N LEU A 36 -4.31 2.59 -8.67
CA LEU A 36 -4.61 3.70 -7.76
C LEU A 36 -5.70 3.32 -6.75
N ILE A 37 -6.80 2.70 -7.20
CA ILE A 37 -7.91 2.30 -6.31
C ILE A 37 -7.45 1.23 -5.32
N GLU A 38 -6.73 0.21 -5.78
CA GLU A 38 -6.22 -0.85 -4.91
C GLU A 38 -5.19 -0.31 -3.91
N ALA A 39 -4.29 0.57 -4.36
CA ALA A 39 -3.31 1.22 -3.47
C ALA A 39 -3.99 2.13 -2.44
N ALA A 40 -5.04 2.86 -2.83
CA ALA A 40 -5.84 3.66 -1.92
C ALA A 40 -6.55 2.78 -0.88
N GLY A 41 -7.17 1.67 -1.32
CA GLY A 41 -7.82 0.71 -0.41
C GLY A 41 -6.83 0.05 0.55
N PHE A 42 -5.64 -0.30 0.07
CA PHE A 42 -4.56 -0.82 0.90
C PHE A 42 -4.10 0.18 1.96
N THR A 43 -3.89 1.43 1.55
CA THR A 43 -3.48 2.52 2.45
C THR A 43 -4.56 2.79 3.49
N ALA A 44 -5.81 2.93 3.06
CA ALA A 44 -6.95 3.15 3.95
C ALA A 44 -7.13 2.00 4.95
N SER A 45 -7.04 0.74 4.50
CA SER A 45 -7.13 -0.42 5.40
C SER A 45 -5.99 -0.46 6.41
N THR A 46 -4.78 -0.10 5.98
CA THR A 46 -3.60 -0.03 6.85
C THR A 46 -3.78 1.05 7.91
N LEU A 47 -4.16 2.27 7.51
CA LEU A 47 -4.42 3.38 8.44
C LEU A 47 -5.55 3.03 9.42
N LEU A 48 -6.66 2.48 8.92
CA LEU A 48 -7.79 2.07 9.75
C LEU A 48 -7.39 0.98 10.75
N THR A 49 -6.49 0.07 10.38
CA THR A 49 -6.00 -0.97 11.29
C THR A 49 -5.05 -0.37 12.33
N VAL A 50 -4.10 0.44 11.91
CA VAL A 50 -3.07 1.02 12.79
C VAL A 50 -3.66 1.98 13.81
N LEU A 51 -4.68 2.76 13.42
CA LEU A 51 -5.38 3.68 14.32
C LEU A 51 -6.56 3.02 15.04
N GLY A 52 -7.30 2.17 14.34
CA GLY A 52 -8.51 1.53 14.86
C GLY A 52 -8.21 0.40 15.84
N LEU A 53 -7.11 -0.35 15.67
CA LEU A 53 -6.79 -1.45 16.59
C LEU A 53 -6.45 -0.96 18.00
N PRO A 54 -5.59 0.07 18.21
CA PRO A 54 -5.39 0.65 19.53
C PRO A 54 -6.68 1.18 20.14
N LEU A 55 -7.49 1.90 19.35
CA LEU A 55 -8.78 2.42 19.79
C LEU A 55 -9.73 1.30 20.22
N PHE A 56 -9.81 0.22 19.43
CA PHE A 56 -10.62 -0.95 19.72
C PHE A 56 -10.16 -1.66 21.00
N VAL A 57 -8.84 -1.86 21.17
CA VAL A 57 -8.27 -2.49 22.38
C VAL A 57 -8.60 -1.65 23.61
N PHE A 58 -8.47 -0.33 23.53
CA PHE A 58 -8.83 0.56 24.63
C PHE A 58 -10.30 0.42 24.99
N LEU A 59 -11.20 0.52 24.01
CA LEU A 59 -12.64 0.39 24.24
C LEU A 59 -13.01 -0.99 24.80
N PHE A 60 -12.39 -2.05 24.29
CA PHE A 60 -12.59 -3.39 24.80
C PHE A 60 -12.21 -3.51 26.28
N LEU A 61 -11.06 -2.97 26.67
CA LEU A 61 -10.62 -2.94 28.08
C LEU A 61 -11.47 -2.03 28.96
N ALA A 62 -12.00 -0.94 28.40
CA ALA A 62 -12.91 -0.02 29.08
C ALA A 62 -14.37 -0.52 29.14
N GLY A 63 -14.65 -1.74 28.65
CA GLY A 63 -16.02 -2.29 28.65
C GLY A 63 -16.98 -1.57 27.71
N TRP A 64 -16.46 -1.01 26.60
CA TRP A 64 -17.16 -0.15 25.64
C TRP A 64 -17.60 1.22 26.17
N ASP A 65 -17.04 1.66 27.30
CA ASP A 65 -17.29 2.98 27.86
C ASP A 65 -16.46 4.06 27.13
N LEU A 66 -17.14 4.86 26.30
CA LEU A 66 -16.54 5.99 25.62
C LEU A 66 -16.18 7.14 26.59
N ALA A 67 -16.87 7.29 27.71
CA ALA A 67 -16.58 8.34 28.67
C ALA A 67 -15.20 8.13 29.31
N LEU A 68 -14.82 6.89 29.61
CA LEU A 68 -13.47 6.56 30.09
C LEU A 68 -12.39 6.88 29.07
N LEU A 69 -12.64 6.63 27.77
CA LEU A 69 -11.71 7.01 26.70
C LEU A 69 -11.50 8.52 26.64
N PHE A 70 -12.58 9.29 26.64
CA PHE A 70 -12.48 10.74 26.62
C PHE A 70 -11.90 11.31 27.91
N ALA A 71 -12.13 10.68 29.07
CA ALA A 71 -11.51 11.09 30.32
C ALA A 71 -9.99 10.91 30.29
N GLN A 72 -9.51 9.77 29.79
CA GLN A 72 -8.06 9.54 29.64
C GLN A 72 -7.44 10.47 28.59
N LEU A 73 -8.14 10.69 27.48
CA LEU A 73 -7.68 11.63 26.46
C LEU A 73 -7.65 13.07 26.98
N GLY A 74 -8.65 13.46 27.78
CA GLY A 74 -8.70 14.78 28.44
C GLY A 74 -7.56 14.97 29.42
N ASN A 75 -7.30 13.98 30.28
CA ASN A 75 -6.17 14.02 31.21
C ASN A 75 -4.82 14.13 30.47
N LEU A 76 -4.66 13.41 29.35
CA LEU A 76 -3.46 13.50 28.52
C LEU A 76 -3.34 14.86 27.82
N ALA A 77 -4.44 15.43 27.34
CA ALA A 77 -4.46 16.74 26.69
C ALA A 77 -4.12 17.86 27.67
N ASP A 78 -4.70 17.84 28.88
CA ASP A 78 -4.39 18.80 29.93
C ASP A 78 -2.92 18.69 30.35
N HIS A 79 -2.41 17.46 30.51
CA HIS A 79 -1.01 17.23 30.80
C HIS A 79 -0.09 17.77 29.69
N TYR A 80 -0.41 17.50 28.42
CA TYR A 80 0.33 18.02 27.27
C TYR A 80 0.29 19.55 27.17
N ALA A 81 -0.84 20.18 27.50
CA ALA A 81 -0.99 21.64 27.48
C ALA A 81 -0.19 22.32 28.60
N SER A 82 -0.11 21.67 29.76
CA SER A 82 0.66 22.14 30.92
C SER A 82 2.16 21.80 30.88
N ALA A 83 2.57 20.92 29.96
CA ALA A 83 3.94 20.42 29.89
C ALA A 83 4.93 21.47 29.33
N GLU A 84 6.17 21.39 29.82
CA GLU A 84 7.29 22.17 29.32
C GLU A 84 7.57 21.87 27.83
N GLU A 85 8.11 22.85 27.11
CA GLU A 85 8.24 22.81 25.66
C GLU A 85 9.05 21.60 25.16
N HIS A 86 10.10 21.21 25.90
CA HIS A 86 10.90 20.05 25.57
C HIS A 86 10.14 18.72 25.69
N ALA A 87 9.28 18.59 26.71
CA ALA A 87 8.46 17.40 26.93
C ALA A 87 7.36 17.26 25.86
N ARG A 88 6.80 18.39 25.42
CA ARG A 88 5.83 18.43 24.31
C ARG A 88 6.46 17.98 23.00
N ILE A 89 7.66 18.46 22.68
CA ILE A 89 8.39 18.06 21.47
C ILE A 89 8.73 16.58 21.54
N ALA A 90 9.25 16.09 22.66
CA ALA A 90 9.57 14.66 22.85
C ALA A 90 8.33 13.78 22.65
N PHE A 91 7.21 14.10 23.30
CA PHE A 91 5.96 13.35 23.17
C PHE A 91 5.43 13.33 21.73
N SER A 92 5.41 14.48 21.05
CA SER A 92 4.96 14.55 19.66
C SER A 92 5.86 13.73 18.72
N ARG A 93 7.17 13.73 18.96
CA ARG A 93 8.13 12.93 18.20
C ARG A 93 7.94 11.44 18.45
N ASP A 94 7.73 11.02 19.69
CA ASP A 94 7.49 9.63 20.03
C ASP A 94 6.19 9.11 19.42
N LEU A 95 5.12 9.93 19.40
CA LEU A 95 3.89 9.59 18.68
C LEU A 95 4.09 9.47 17.18
N GLN A 96 4.79 10.41 16.56
CA GLN A 96 5.07 10.37 15.11
C GLN A 96 5.92 9.14 14.76
N MET A 97 6.97 8.86 15.53
CA MET A 97 7.83 7.71 15.33
C MET A 97 7.08 6.40 15.55
N GLY A 98 6.29 6.30 16.62
CA GLY A 98 5.46 5.14 16.91
C GLY A 98 4.44 4.88 15.78
N PHE A 99 3.78 5.93 15.31
CA PHE A 99 2.87 5.84 14.17
C PHE A 99 3.59 5.42 12.89
N LEU A 100 4.74 6.01 12.58
CA LEU A 100 5.54 5.67 11.40
C LEU A 100 6.02 4.22 11.44
N VAL A 101 6.51 3.75 12.58
CA VAL A 101 6.99 2.38 12.78
C VAL A 101 5.83 1.39 12.66
N LEU A 102 4.69 1.67 13.29
CA LEU A 102 3.52 0.79 13.21
C LEU A 102 2.94 0.77 11.79
N ALA A 103 2.67 1.93 11.20
CA ALA A 103 2.09 2.04 9.87
C ALA A 103 3.04 1.51 8.79
N GLY A 104 4.31 1.90 8.84
CA GLY A 104 5.35 1.45 7.93
C GLY A 104 5.63 -0.04 8.09
N GLY A 105 5.83 -0.52 9.33
CA GLY A 105 6.04 -1.94 9.61
C GLY A 105 4.88 -2.79 9.15
N PHE A 106 3.65 -2.41 9.47
CA PHE A 106 2.45 -3.12 9.02
C PHE A 106 2.28 -3.09 7.50
N THR A 107 2.58 -1.95 6.86
CA THR A 107 2.60 -1.81 5.41
C THR A 107 3.59 -2.78 4.79
N LEU A 108 4.84 -2.80 5.26
CA LEU A 108 5.88 -3.71 4.74
C LEU A 108 5.50 -5.18 4.90
N LEU A 109 4.88 -5.55 6.02
CA LEU A 109 4.37 -6.90 6.24
C LEU A 109 3.25 -7.30 5.29
N ARG A 110 2.34 -6.37 4.95
CA ARG A 110 1.22 -6.64 4.02
C ARG A 110 1.58 -6.46 2.55
N LEU A 111 2.63 -5.72 2.25
CA LEU A 111 3.06 -5.36 0.89
C LEU A 111 3.24 -6.57 -0.05
N PRO A 112 3.90 -7.69 0.32
CA PRO A 112 4.10 -8.80 -0.62
C PRO A 112 2.78 -9.44 -1.05
N THR A 113 1.83 -9.56 -0.11
CA THR A 113 0.49 -10.10 -0.41
C THR A 113 -0.31 -9.13 -1.27
N PHE A 114 -0.18 -7.82 -1.02
CA PHE A 114 -0.80 -6.78 -1.85
C PHE A 114 -0.28 -6.82 -3.28
N ILE A 115 1.05 -6.85 -3.49
CA ILE A 115 1.66 -6.91 -4.81
C ILE A 115 1.19 -8.15 -5.57
N ARG A 116 1.20 -9.33 -4.93
CA ARG A 116 0.70 -10.57 -5.56
C ARG A 116 -0.76 -10.46 -6.01
N ARG A 117 -1.63 -9.90 -5.15
CA ARG A 117 -3.05 -9.67 -5.50
C ARG A 117 -3.20 -8.68 -6.64
N LEU A 118 -2.42 -7.60 -6.63
CA LEU A 118 -2.45 -6.58 -7.66
C LEU A 118 -2.02 -7.14 -9.02
N CYS A 119 -0.91 -7.89 -9.07
CA CYS A 119 -0.47 -8.56 -10.30
C CYS A 119 -1.54 -9.52 -10.83
N THR A 120 -2.15 -10.33 -9.96
CA THR A 120 -3.20 -11.28 -10.35
C THR A 120 -4.45 -10.58 -10.90
N LYS A 121 -4.87 -9.47 -10.27
CA LYS A 121 -6.02 -8.67 -10.76
C LYS A 121 -5.71 -8.00 -12.09
N LEU A 122 -4.52 -7.42 -12.21
CA LEU A 122 -4.11 -6.72 -13.42
C LEU A 122 -3.99 -7.68 -14.63
N ASP A 123 -3.44 -8.88 -14.42
CA ASP A 123 -3.37 -9.95 -15.42
C ASP A 123 -4.76 -10.45 -15.85
N ARG A 124 -5.70 -10.52 -14.90
CA ARG A 124 -7.10 -10.92 -15.19
C ARG A 124 -7.87 -9.85 -15.96
N GLU A 125 -7.64 -8.57 -15.66
CA GLU A 125 -8.40 -7.45 -16.23
C GLU A 125 -7.82 -6.95 -17.57
N MET A 126 -6.56 -7.29 -17.89
CA MET A 126 -5.96 -6.99 -19.20
C MET A 126 -6.00 -8.23 -20.11
N PRO A 127 -6.94 -8.31 -21.07
CA PRO A 127 -6.94 -9.42 -22.02
C PRO A 127 -5.65 -9.39 -22.85
N HIS A 128 -4.94 -10.51 -22.86
CA HIS A 128 -3.91 -10.78 -23.85
C HIS A 128 -4.61 -11.25 -25.13
N ASP A 129 -4.76 -10.35 -26.10
CA ASP A 129 -5.12 -10.70 -27.49
C ASP A 129 -4.00 -11.54 -28.13
#